data_AF-A0A182TS98-F1
#
_entry.id   AF-A0A182TS98-F1
#
_cell.length_a   1.000
_cell.length_b   1.000
_cell.length_c   1.000
_cell.angle_alpha   90.00
_cell.angle_beta   90.00
_cell.angle_gamma   90.00
#
_symmetry.space_group_name_H-M   'P 1'
#
loop_
_entity.id
_entity.type
_entity.pdbx_description
1 polymer ?
#
loop_
_entity_poly.entity_id
_entity_poly.type
_entity_poly.pdbx_seq_one_letter_code
_entity_poly.pdbx_strand_id
1 'polypeptide(L)'
;MPIYQVYVSSSLANLYERVGKEDWRLVFTGIPVLLHDKGSTRSRCTPRVSFVLAERGTCFALWKDTIDNLSDYKVAAAAFHTMCLSADHRKMIGFSFDSNQAAREMWVRVEELTSNPENIALSAPGRKRKTQKRAKPIVLPPKSQISQPCQFNHVTSVTTSDTQRYFSLQAFVSAPVKHRSP
;
A
#
# COMPACT_ATOMS: atom_id res chain seq x y z
N MET A 1 0.74 19.67 -8.37
CA MET A 1 0.41 19.12 -7.03
C MET A 1 0.43 17.60 -7.13
N PRO A 2 1.18 16.88 -6.27
CA PRO A 2 1.24 15.42 -6.32
C PRO A 2 -0.14 14.80 -5.99
N ILE A 3 -0.50 13.76 -6.74
CA ILE A 3 -1.78 13.03 -6.61
C ILE A 3 -1.79 12.14 -5.36
N TYR A 4 -0.60 11.78 -4.86
CA TYR A 4 -0.41 10.97 -3.67
C TYR A 4 0.35 11.76 -2.59
N GLN A 5 -0.03 11.55 -1.34
CA GLN A 5 0.77 11.89 -0.17
C GLN A 5 1.16 10.59 0.54
N VAL A 6 2.41 10.52 0.98
CA VAL A 6 2.96 9.35 1.68
C VAL A 6 3.53 9.83 3.00
N TYR A 7 3.14 9.17 4.08
CA TYR A 7 3.77 9.30 5.38
C TYR A 7 4.40 7.96 5.74
N VAL A 8 5.67 7.98 6.11
CA VAL A 8 6.44 6.80 6.52
C VAL A 8 6.74 6.95 8.00
N SER A 9 6.43 5.92 8.79
CA SER A 9 6.73 5.91 10.21
C SER A 9 8.24 5.87 10.46
N SER A 10 8.67 6.49 11.56
CA SER A 10 10.06 6.50 12.00
C SER A 10 10.50 5.22 12.74
N SER A 11 9.59 4.27 12.98
CA SER A 11 9.88 2.99 13.63
C SER A 11 9.30 1.80 12.86
N LEU A 12 9.74 0.60 13.24
CA LEU A 12 9.03 -0.62 12.85
C LEU A 12 7.74 -0.75 13.67
N ALA A 13 6.86 -1.61 13.17
CA ALA A 13 5.75 -2.16 13.92
C ALA A 13 5.52 -3.63 13.56
N ASN A 14 4.99 -4.36 14.52
CA ASN A 14 4.45 -5.70 14.37
C ASN A 14 2.96 -5.61 14.05
N LEU A 15 2.53 -6.27 12.97
CA LEU A 15 1.13 -6.48 12.64
C LEU A 15 0.66 -7.80 13.25
N TYR A 16 -0.41 -7.72 14.03
CA TYR A 16 -1.10 -8.86 14.63
C TYR A 16 -2.51 -8.99 14.06
N GLU A 17 -2.96 -10.24 13.91
CA GLU A 17 -4.36 -10.57 13.64
C GLU A 17 -5.01 -11.12 14.91
N ARG A 18 -6.22 -10.68 15.22
CA ARG A 18 -7.00 -11.20 16.36
C ARG A 18 -7.58 -12.56 15.98
N VAL A 19 -7.20 -13.61 16.71
CA VAL A 19 -7.62 -15.01 16.43
C VAL A 19 -8.62 -15.54 17.47
N GLY A 20 -8.66 -14.90 18.63
CA GLY A 20 -9.55 -15.26 19.74
C GLY A 20 -10.11 -14.03 20.44
N LYS A 21 -10.67 -14.21 21.64
CA LYS A 21 -11.21 -13.09 22.41
C LYS A 21 -10.11 -12.12 22.82
N GLU A 22 -8.97 -12.63 23.29
CA GLU A 22 -7.81 -11.79 23.68
C GLU A 22 -6.51 -12.23 23.00
N ASP A 23 -6.60 -13.19 22.07
CA ASP A 23 -5.43 -13.78 21.42
C ASP A 23 -5.06 -13.07 20.13
N TRP A 24 -3.78 -12.74 20.02
CA TRP A 24 -3.17 -12.05 18.88
C TRP A 24 -2.10 -12.94 18.26
N ARG A 25 -2.15 -13.10 16.94
CA ARG A 25 -1.13 -13.81 16.16
C ARG A 25 -0.29 -12.81 15.39
N LEU A 26 1.02 -12.84 15.60
CA LEU A 26 1.97 -12.06 14.79
C LEU A 26 1.88 -12.53 13.34
N VAL A 27 1.71 -11.58 12.42
CA VAL A 27 1.64 -11.85 10.98
C VAL A 27 2.91 -11.36 10.30
N PHE A 28 3.27 -10.09 10.50
CA PHE A 28 4.40 -9.43 9.86
C PHE A 28 5.07 -8.41 10.78
N THR A 29 6.33 -8.10 10.49
CA THR A 29 7.07 -6.97 11.07
C THR A 29 7.57 -6.09 9.93
N GLY A 30 7.32 -4.79 10.00
CA GLY A 30 7.72 -3.88 8.93
C GLY A 30 7.59 -2.42 9.30
N ILE A 31 7.77 -1.54 8.33
CA ILE A 31 7.66 -0.08 8.47
C ILE A 31 6.22 0.32 8.12
N PRO A 32 5.47 0.90 9.07
CA PRO A 32 4.14 1.45 8.80
C PRO A 32 4.20 2.65 7.84
N VAL A 33 3.30 2.66 6.86
CA VAL A 33 3.18 3.70 5.84
C VAL A 33 1.71 4.05 5.64
N LEU A 34 1.39 5.34 5.67
CA LEU A 34 0.09 5.83 5.20
C LEU A 34 0.22 6.37 3.78
N LEU A 35 -0.63 5.86 2.91
CA LEU A 35 -0.78 6.32 1.54
C LEU A 35 -2.13 7.04 1.41
N HIS A 36 -2.08 8.33 1.13
CA HIS A 36 -3.27 9.11 0.76
C HIS A 36 -3.29 9.35 -0.74
N ASP A 37 -4.18 8.64 -1.43
CA ASP A 37 -4.55 8.91 -2.81
C ASP A 37 -5.61 10.01 -2.82
N LYS A 38 -5.29 11.19 -3.35
CA LYS A 38 -6.24 12.31 -3.45
C LYS A 38 -7.29 12.10 -4.53
N GLY A 39 -7.18 11.04 -5.31
CA GLY A 39 -8.02 10.78 -6.46
C GLY A 39 -7.73 11.70 -7.64
N SER A 40 -8.35 11.40 -8.79
CA SER A 40 -8.22 12.16 -10.03
C SER A 40 -9.58 12.34 -10.71
N THR A 41 -9.75 13.49 -11.38
CA THR A 41 -10.99 13.97 -12.00
C THR A 41 -11.44 13.19 -13.26
N ARG A 42 -10.96 11.97 -13.51
CA ARG A 42 -11.43 11.12 -14.62
C ARG A 42 -11.92 9.77 -14.10
N SER A 43 -13.24 9.69 -13.95
CA SER A 43 -14.12 8.51 -13.83
C SER A 43 -13.82 7.41 -12.81
N ARG A 44 -12.59 7.20 -12.31
CA ARG A 44 -12.27 6.13 -11.33
C ARG A 44 -11.03 6.49 -10.50
N CYS A 45 -11.23 7.19 -9.40
CA CYS A 45 -10.48 7.08 -8.14
C CYS A 45 -11.11 8.05 -7.15
N THR A 46 -11.90 7.51 -6.21
CA THR A 46 -12.30 8.25 -5.01
C THR A 46 -11.06 8.50 -4.16
N PRO A 47 -10.96 9.65 -3.46
CA PRO A 47 -9.93 9.83 -2.46
C PRO A 47 -9.92 8.64 -1.51
N ARG A 48 -8.73 8.16 -1.15
CA ARG A 48 -8.56 6.96 -0.35
C ARG A 48 -7.33 7.06 0.52
N VAL A 49 -7.47 6.65 1.76
CA VAL A 49 -6.34 6.42 2.67
C VAL A 49 -6.10 4.92 2.77
N SER A 50 -4.86 4.49 2.61
CA SER A 50 -4.45 3.11 2.82
C SER A 50 -3.36 3.05 3.86
N PHE A 51 -3.46 2.07 4.75
CA PHE A 51 -2.40 1.68 5.66
C PHE A 51 -1.61 0.56 4.99
N VAL A 52 -0.29 0.69 4.94
CA VAL A 52 0.62 -0.31 4.38
C VAL A 52 1.68 -0.64 5.43
N LEU A 53 2.02 -1.92 5.56
CA LEU A 53 3.21 -2.35 6.27
C LEU A 53 4.23 -2.80 5.22
N ALA A 54 5.37 -2.10 5.15
CA ALA A 54 6.42 -2.37 4.17
C ALA A 54 7.59 -3.13 4.81
N GLU A 55 8.22 -4.03 4.06
CA GLU A 55 9.43 -4.72 4.48
C GLU A 55 10.60 -3.73 4.59
N ARG A 56 11.40 -3.85 5.66
CA ARG A 56 12.60 -3.04 5.84
C ARG A 56 13.69 -3.49 4.87
N GLY A 57 14.16 -2.59 4.01
CA GLY A 57 15.25 -2.82 3.06
C GLY A 57 14.76 -2.89 1.61
N THR A 58 13.82 -3.78 1.30
CA THR A 58 13.23 -3.91 -0.05
C THR A 58 12.09 -2.94 -0.30
N CYS A 59 11.45 -2.45 0.77
CA CYS A 59 10.24 -1.61 0.73
C CYS A 59 9.03 -2.28 0.06
N PHE A 60 9.02 -3.61 -0.09
CA PHE A 60 7.86 -4.34 -0.59
C PHE A 60 6.73 -4.33 0.42
N ALA A 61 5.50 -4.17 -0.05
CA ALA A 61 4.33 -4.22 0.82
C ALA A 61 4.13 -5.65 1.33
N LEU A 62 4.30 -5.84 2.64
CA LEU A 62 3.96 -7.09 3.33
C LEU A 62 2.46 -7.20 3.54
N TRP A 63 1.82 -6.07 3.84
CA TRP A 63 0.40 -5.99 4.08
C TRP A 63 -0.14 -4.61 3.70
N LYS A 64 -1.41 -4.55 3.31
CA LYS A 64 -2.10 -3.32 2.96
C LYS A 64 -3.60 -3.44 3.22
N ASP A 65 -4.19 -2.39 3.75
CA ASP A 65 -5.65 -2.23 3.81
C ASP A 65 -6.09 -0.77 3.62
N THR A 66 -7.37 -0.57 3.34
CA THR A 66 -7.98 0.75 3.19
C THR A 66 -8.55 1.21 4.54
N ILE A 67 -8.33 2.47 4.90
CA ILE A 67 -9.02 3.08 6.04
C ILE A 67 -10.32 3.69 5.52
N ASP A 68 -11.44 3.07 5.86
CA ASP A 68 -12.80 3.53 5.55
C ASP A 68 -13.55 3.94 6.84
N ASN A 69 -14.82 4.27 6.69
CA ASN A 69 -15.67 4.73 7.80
C ASN A 69 -16.06 3.66 8.82
N LEU A 70 -15.75 2.39 8.54
CA LEU A 70 -16.01 1.24 9.38
C LEU A 70 -14.71 0.60 9.90
N SER A 71 -13.54 1.09 9.46
CA SER A 71 -12.23 0.61 9.92
C SER A 71 -11.98 0.84 11.41
N ASP A 72 -12.68 1.77 12.07
CA ASP A 72 -12.62 1.96 13.53
C ASP A 72 -11.18 2.01 14.10
N TYR A 73 -10.28 2.74 13.42
CA TYR A 73 -8.88 2.86 13.81
C TYR A 73 -8.76 3.58 15.16
N LYS A 74 -8.08 2.95 16.13
CA LYS A 74 -8.02 3.39 17.54
C LYS A 74 -6.66 3.18 18.18
N VAL A 75 -6.35 4.01 19.16
CA VAL A 75 -5.22 3.82 20.10
C VAL A 75 -5.70 2.94 21.26
N ALA A 76 -5.27 1.69 21.30
CA ALA A 76 -5.64 0.74 22.36
C ALA A 76 -4.63 0.75 23.53
N ALA A 77 -3.37 1.10 23.27
CA ALA A 77 -2.34 1.39 24.28
C ALA A 77 -1.27 2.33 23.72
N ALA A 78 -0.28 2.74 24.54
CA ALA A 78 0.72 3.77 24.21
C ALA A 78 1.48 3.55 22.88
N ALA A 79 1.73 2.29 22.52
CA ALA A 79 2.35 1.88 21.26
C ALA A 79 1.54 0.77 20.56
N PHE A 80 0.27 0.58 20.92
CA PHE A 80 -0.57 -0.44 20.33
C PHE A 80 -1.85 0.17 19.76
N HIS A 81 -2.00 0.09 18.46
CA HIS A 81 -3.19 0.55 17.75
C HIS A 81 -3.97 -0.63 17.20
N THR A 82 -5.26 -0.43 16.95
CA THR A 82 -6.15 -1.45 16.41
C THR A 82 -7.02 -0.88 15.30
N MET A 83 -7.41 -1.71 14.34
CA MET A 83 -8.44 -1.39 13.35
C MET A 83 -9.16 -2.64 12.85
N CYS A 84 -10.37 -2.45 12.32
CA CYS A 84 -11.11 -3.44 11.56
C CYS A 84 -10.70 -3.42 10.08
N LEU A 85 -10.69 -4.60 9.45
CA LEU A 85 -10.33 -4.72 8.04
C LEU A 85 -11.42 -4.19 7.11
N SER A 86 -11.06 -3.48 6.04
CA SER A 86 -12.03 -2.94 5.07
C SER A 86 -12.82 -4.00 4.30
N ALA A 87 -12.23 -5.16 4.07
CA ALA A 87 -12.88 -6.28 3.39
C ALA A 87 -13.82 -7.10 4.31
N ASP A 88 -13.61 -7.03 5.63
CA ASP A 88 -14.40 -7.75 6.63
C ASP A 88 -14.25 -7.04 7.99
N HIS A 89 -15.17 -6.13 8.30
CA HIS A 89 -15.12 -5.31 9.52
C HIS A 89 -15.36 -6.10 10.82
N ARG A 90 -15.59 -7.42 10.73
CA ARG A 90 -15.61 -8.31 11.90
C ARG A 90 -14.21 -8.76 12.30
N LYS A 91 -13.24 -8.67 11.40
CA LYS A 91 -11.85 -9.02 11.65
C LYS A 91 -11.08 -7.80 12.10
N MET A 92 -10.32 -7.97 13.18
CA MET A 92 -9.53 -6.92 13.80
C MET A 92 -8.04 -7.24 13.68
N ILE A 93 -7.28 -6.21 13.39
CA ILE A 93 -5.83 -6.22 13.39
C ILE A 93 -5.27 -5.24 14.41
N GLY A 94 -4.05 -5.50 14.84
CA GLY A 94 -3.32 -4.71 15.81
C GLY A 94 -1.93 -4.35 15.29
N PHE A 95 -1.47 -3.15 15.60
CA PHE A 95 -0.13 -2.66 15.28
C PHE A 95 0.59 -2.34 16.58
N SER A 96 1.65 -3.09 16.88
CA SER A 96 2.56 -2.78 17.99
C SER A 96 3.79 -2.06 17.44
N PHE A 97 3.91 -0.78 17.73
CA PHE A 97 5.03 0.06 17.30
C PHE A 97 6.21 -0.08 18.26
N ASP A 98 7.43 -0.03 17.73
CA ASP A 98 8.65 -0.05 18.56
C ASP A 98 8.89 1.28 19.29
N SER A 99 8.14 2.34 18.94
CA SER A 99 8.26 3.67 19.54
C SER A 99 6.89 4.29 19.82
N ASN A 100 6.67 4.68 21.08
CA ASN A 100 5.49 5.45 21.49
C ASN A 100 5.38 6.77 20.72
N GLN A 101 6.51 7.38 20.34
CA GLN A 101 6.51 8.63 19.57
C GLN A 101 6.02 8.37 18.13
N ALA A 102 6.53 7.32 17.48
CA ALA A 102 6.11 6.95 16.14
C ALA A 102 4.63 6.53 16.08
N ALA A 103 4.15 5.83 17.13
CA ALA A 103 2.73 5.51 17.30
C ALA A 103 1.88 6.79 17.36
N ARG A 104 2.24 7.75 18.24
CA ARG A 104 1.51 9.02 18.34
C ARG A 104 1.49 9.81 17.04
N GLU A 105 2.62 9.91 16.36
CA GLU A 105 2.68 10.58 15.06
C GLU A 105 1.78 9.92 14.03
N MET A 106 1.77 8.58 13.99
CA MET A 106 0.89 7.82 13.11
C MET A 106 -0.59 8.08 13.42
N TRP A 107 -0.97 8.10 14.70
CA TRP A 107 -2.34 8.44 15.12
C TRP A 107 -2.76 9.82 14.61
N VAL A 108 -1.93 10.85 14.84
CA VAL A 108 -2.22 12.22 14.40
C VAL A 108 -2.42 12.28 12.88
N ARG A 109 -1.62 11.54 12.11
CA ARG A 109 -1.78 11.48 10.64
C ARG A 109 -3.03 10.76 10.19
N VAL A 110 -3.42 9.68 10.87
CA VAL A 110 -4.70 9.02 10.58
C VAL A 110 -5.83 9.99 10.86
N GLU A 111 -5.89 10.62 12.04
CA GLU A 111 -6.95 11.59 12.37
C GLU A 111 -7.02 12.76 11.39
N GLU A 112 -5.87 13.35 11.04
CA GLU A 112 -5.78 14.44 10.07
C GLU A 112 -6.43 14.03 8.73
N LEU A 113 -6.09 12.84 8.23
CA LEU A 113 -6.60 12.35 6.94
C LEU A 113 -8.06 11.91 7.02
N THR A 114 -8.50 11.26 8.09
CA THR A 114 -9.87 10.75 8.22
C THR A 114 -10.88 11.81 8.65
N SER A 115 -10.42 12.97 9.16
CA SER A 115 -11.27 14.12 9.46
C SER A 115 -12.02 14.64 8.21
N ASN A 116 -11.47 14.40 7.01
CA ASN A 116 -12.18 14.66 5.76
C ASN A 116 -13.02 13.43 5.36
N PRO A 117 -14.36 13.51 5.36
CA PRO A 117 -15.24 12.37 5.06
C PRO A 117 -15.04 11.80 3.65
N GLU A 118 -14.59 12.62 2.69
CA GLU A 118 -14.34 12.14 1.32
C GLU A 118 -13.18 11.14 1.25
N ASN A 119 -12.26 11.15 2.22
CA ASN A 119 -11.11 10.25 2.29
C ASN A 119 -11.47 8.85 2.81
N ILE A 120 -12.58 8.73 3.56
CA ILE A 120 -13.07 7.49 4.18
C ILE A 120 -14.35 6.96 3.53
N ALA A 121 -14.55 7.28 2.24
CA ALA A 121 -15.71 6.88 1.44
C ALA A 121 -17.08 7.36 1.96
N LEU A 122 -17.14 8.31 2.90
CA LEU A 122 -18.37 8.96 3.31
C LEU A 122 -18.73 10.06 2.30
N SER A 123 -19.68 9.75 1.43
CA SER A 123 -20.33 10.76 0.58
C SER A 123 -21.46 11.41 1.36
N ALA A 124 -21.43 12.73 1.57
CA ALA A 124 -22.55 13.42 2.21
C ALA A 124 -23.85 13.24 1.37
N PRO A 125 -24.98 12.84 1.97
CA PRO A 125 -26.27 12.79 1.29
C PRO A 125 -26.61 14.18 0.73
N GLY A 126 -26.96 14.25 -0.56
CA GLY A 126 -27.41 15.50 -1.19
C GLY A 126 -26.31 16.34 -1.87
N ARG A 127 -25.03 15.99 -1.76
CA ARG A 127 -23.97 16.64 -2.55
C ARG A 127 -23.99 16.09 -3.98
N LYS A 128 -24.88 16.62 -4.83
CA LYS A 128 -24.78 16.40 -6.28
C LYS A 128 -23.38 16.82 -6.70
N ARG A 129 -22.56 15.87 -7.15
CA ARG A 129 -21.25 16.15 -7.76
C ARG A 129 -21.49 17.23 -8.81
N LYS A 130 -21.02 18.47 -8.56
CA LYS A 130 -21.01 19.51 -9.58
C LYS A 130 -20.19 18.93 -10.72
N THR A 131 -20.84 18.68 -11.85
CA THR A 131 -20.19 18.34 -13.11
C THR A 131 -19.26 19.50 -13.43
N GLN A 132 -17.99 19.40 -13.04
CA GLN A 132 -16.99 20.35 -13.46
C GLN A 132 -16.97 20.33 -14.99
N LYS A 133 -17.12 21.52 -15.60
CA LYS A 133 -17.00 21.69 -17.04
C LYS A 133 -15.71 21.01 -17.49
N ARG A 134 -15.82 20.14 -18.51
CA ARG A 134 -14.71 19.40 -19.11
C ARG A 134 -13.50 20.34 -19.24
N ALA A 135 -12.48 20.13 -18.42
CA ALA A 135 -11.18 20.69 -18.71
C ALA A 135 -10.74 20.14 -20.07
N LYS A 136 -10.19 21.01 -20.93
CA LYS A 136 -9.69 20.62 -22.24
C LYS A 136 -8.75 19.41 -22.05
N PRO A 137 -8.86 18.36 -22.88
CA PRO A 137 -8.02 17.20 -22.76
C PRO A 137 -6.55 17.64 -22.79
N ILE A 138 -5.85 17.40 -21.68
CA ILE A 138 -4.39 17.55 -21.64
C ILE A 138 -3.85 16.57 -22.67
N VAL A 139 -3.16 17.09 -23.69
CA VAL A 139 -2.42 16.28 -24.65
C VAL A 139 -1.28 15.65 -23.87
N LEU A 140 -1.39 14.36 -23.59
CA LEU A 140 -0.30 13.61 -22.98
C LEU A 140 0.85 13.53 -24.00
N PRO A 141 2.10 13.63 -23.55
CA PRO A 141 3.23 13.38 -24.42
C PRO A 141 3.13 11.97 -25.02
N PRO A 142 3.56 11.78 -26.28
CA PRO A 142 3.64 10.46 -26.91
C PRO A 142 4.44 9.49 -26.02
N LYS A 143 4.08 8.20 -26.04
CA LYS A 143 4.76 7.16 -25.24
C LYS A 143 6.29 7.17 -25.43
N SER A 144 6.77 7.56 -26.61
CA SER A 144 8.20 7.71 -26.93
C SER A 144 8.91 8.80 -26.13
N GLN A 145 8.21 9.82 -25.61
CA GLN A 145 8.77 10.92 -24.84
C GLN A 145 8.85 10.65 -23.32
N ILE A 146 8.09 9.68 -22.81
CA ILE A 146 8.18 9.26 -21.39
C ILE A 146 9.03 8.02 -21.18
N SER A 147 9.52 7.41 -22.27
CA SER A 147 10.21 6.11 -22.25
C SER A 147 11.72 6.19 -22.45
N GLN A 148 12.38 7.34 -22.21
CA GLN A 148 13.84 7.43 -22.25
C GLN A 148 14.41 8.26 -21.07
N PRO A 149 15.39 7.75 -20.29
CA PRO A 149 15.81 6.37 -20.05
C PRO A 149 15.37 5.92 -18.63
N CYS A 150 14.28 5.16 -18.55
CA CYS A 150 14.17 4.13 -17.51
C CYS A 150 14.74 2.87 -18.17
N GLN A 151 15.66 2.16 -17.53
CA GLN A 151 16.46 1.03 -18.07
C GLN A 151 15.63 -0.22 -18.46
N PHE A 152 14.52 -0.06 -19.18
CA PHE A 152 13.65 -1.11 -19.66
C PHE A 152 13.89 -1.31 -21.15
N ASN A 153 14.50 -2.45 -21.50
CA ASN A 153 14.58 -2.91 -22.88
C ASN A 153 13.31 -3.68 -23.22
N HIS A 154 12.53 -3.18 -24.18
CA HIS A 154 11.36 -3.90 -24.68
C HIS A 154 11.83 -5.03 -25.62
N VAL A 155 11.81 -6.27 -25.12
CA VAL A 155 12.19 -7.46 -25.88
C VAL A 155 10.95 -8.01 -26.57
N THR A 156 10.84 -7.83 -27.88
CA THR A 156 9.70 -8.31 -28.69
C THR A 156 9.88 -9.74 -29.19
N SER A 157 11.11 -10.24 -29.18
CA SER A 157 11.46 -11.60 -29.60
C SER A 157 12.79 -11.99 -28.95
N VAL A 158 12.95 -13.27 -28.62
CA VAL A 158 14.20 -13.84 -28.10
C VAL A 158 14.68 -14.89 -29.09
N THR A 159 15.95 -14.82 -29.47
CA THR A 159 16.61 -15.76 -30.39
C THR A 159 17.78 -16.46 -29.70
N THR A 160 18.32 -17.52 -30.31
CA THR A 160 19.49 -18.25 -29.77
C THR A 160 20.76 -17.40 -29.70
N SER A 161 20.87 -16.34 -30.51
CA SER A 161 21.97 -15.37 -30.43
C SER A 161 21.90 -14.46 -29.20
N ASP A 162 20.74 -14.34 -28.55
CA ASP A 162 20.57 -13.49 -27.36
C ASP A 162 21.00 -14.18 -26.04
N THR A 163 21.54 -15.39 -26.12
CA THR A 163 21.96 -16.21 -24.97
C THR A 163 22.99 -15.52 -24.06
N GLN A 164 23.84 -14.66 -24.61
CA GLN A 164 24.82 -13.87 -23.83
C GLN A 164 24.21 -12.59 -23.22
N ARG A 165 23.03 -12.17 -23.71
CA ARG A 165 22.40 -10.91 -23.33
C ARG A 165 21.32 -11.08 -22.26
N TYR A 166 20.64 -12.21 -22.23
CA TYR A 166 19.58 -12.50 -21.27
C TYR A 166 19.89 -13.78 -20.49
N PHE A 167 19.84 -13.69 -19.16
CA PHE A 167 19.92 -14.87 -18.31
C PHE A 167 18.59 -15.62 -18.34
N SER A 168 18.64 -16.93 -18.57
CA SER A 168 17.47 -17.78 -18.37
C SER A 168 17.17 -17.89 -16.87
N LEU A 169 15.91 -18.12 -16.50
CA LEU A 169 15.53 -18.33 -15.09
C LEU A 169 16.29 -19.50 -14.45
N GLN A 170 16.80 -20.45 -15.25
CA GLN A 170 17.62 -21.57 -14.79
C GLN A 170 18.92 -21.10 -14.12
N ALA A 171 19.45 -19.92 -14.45
CA ALA A 171 20.63 -19.35 -13.79
C ALA A 171 20.37 -18.97 -12.32
N PHE A 172 19.11 -18.82 -11.92
CA PHE A 172 18.69 -18.42 -10.57
C PHE A 172 18.01 -19.55 -9.79
N VAL A 173 17.90 -20.74 -10.36
CA VAL A 173 17.35 -21.93 -9.69
C VAL A 173 18.51 -22.84 -9.30
N SER A 174 18.54 -23.27 -8.05
CA SER A 174 19.55 -24.24 -7.58
C SER A 174 19.51 -25.51 -8.43
N ALA A 175 20.67 -26.08 -8.72
CA ALA A 175 20.75 -27.33 -9.46
C ALA A 175 19.85 -28.39 -8.80
N PRO A 176 19.03 -29.13 -9.58
CA PRO A 176 18.15 -30.13 -9.02
C PRO A 176 18.99 -31.14 -8.24
N VAL A 177 18.63 -31.32 -6.97
CA VAL A 177 19.23 -32.34 -6.10
C VAL A 177 18.95 -33.68 -6.76
N LYS A 178 19.99 -34.32 -7.32
CA LYS A 178 19.89 -35.68 -7.81
C LYS A 178 19.58 -36.57 -6.61
N HIS A 179 18.32 -36.96 -6.45
CA HIS A 179 17.99 -38.10 -5.61
C HIS A 179 18.71 -39.31 -6.19
N ARG A 180 19.80 -39.73 -5.54
CA ARG A 180 20.33 -41.09 -5.75
C ARG A 180 19.26 -42.04 -5.22
N SER A 181 18.59 -42.73 -6.14
CA SER A 181 17.84 -43.95 -5.82
C SER A 181 18.84 -45.04 -5.38
N PRO A 182 18.43 -45.95 -4.48
CA PRO A 182 19.28 -47.01 -3.96
C PRO A 182 19.78 -47.98 -5.04
#